data_AF-A0A7J3TCS3-F1
#
_entry.id   AF-A0A7J3TCS3-F1
#
_cell.length_a   1.000
_cell.length_b   1.000
_cell.length_c   1.000
_cell.angle_alpha   90.00
_cell.angle_beta   90.00
_cell.angle_gamma   90.00
#
_symmetry.space_group_name_H-M   'P 1'
#
loop_
_entity.id
_entity.type
_entity.pdbx_description
1 polymer ?
#
loop_
_entity_poly.entity_id
_entity_poly.type
_entity_poly.pdbx_seq_one_letter_code
_entity_poly.pdbx_strand_id
1 'polypeptide(L)'
;MVMPNNYSDQGELVEFEIEEEPKWITVKLKDGSIIQIKMEIVAIMRNGNDMNSGLPIYMVQATNIIRLTKVPKELMSKKKIEDQKGQTMYR
;
A
#
# COMPACT_ATOMS: atom_id res chain seq x y z
N MET A 1 25.68 17.56 -11.88
CA MET A 1 25.07 16.58 -12.80
C MET A 1 23.61 16.45 -12.44
N VAL A 2 22.73 16.98 -13.26
CA VAL A 2 21.27 16.84 -13.11
C VAL A 2 20.88 15.71 -14.06
N MET A 3 20.32 14.62 -13.54
CA MET A 3 19.78 13.57 -14.40
C MET A 3 18.57 14.17 -15.14
N PRO A 4 18.48 14.08 -16.47
CA PRO A 4 17.28 14.48 -17.17
C PRO A 4 16.21 13.42 -16.88
N ASN A 5 15.30 13.75 -15.96
CA ASN A 5 14.07 12.99 -15.78
C ASN A 5 13.23 13.19 -17.05
N ASN A 6 13.32 12.24 -17.98
CA ASN A 6 12.53 12.24 -19.22
C ASN A 6 11.09 11.74 -18.98
N TYR A 7 10.54 11.97 -17.79
CA TYR A 7 9.11 11.77 -17.54
C TYR A 7 8.43 13.02 -18.08
N SER A 8 7.62 12.85 -19.14
CA SER A 8 6.72 13.92 -19.53
C SER A 8 5.82 14.23 -18.33
N ASP A 9 5.66 15.49 -17.97
CA ASP A 9 4.69 15.97 -16.96
C ASP A 9 3.21 15.69 -17.37
N GLN A 10 2.98 14.82 -18.36
CA GLN A 10 1.70 14.55 -19.02
C GLN A 10 1.42 13.06 -19.14
N GLY A 11 1.77 12.27 -18.12
CA GLY A 11 1.27 10.90 -18.05
C GLY A 11 -0.25 10.89 -17.95
N GLU A 12 -0.93 10.13 -18.81
CA GLU A 12 -2.39 10.03 -18.81
C GLU A 12 -2.83 8.88 -17.90
N LEU A 13 -3.78 9.15 -17.01
CA LEU A 13 -4.42 8.11 -16.21
C LEU A 13 -5.24 7.20 -17.12
N VAL A 14 -5.05 5.89 -16.94
CA VAL A 14 -5.71 4.86 -17.72
C VAL A 14 -6.74 4.18 -16.84
N GLU A 15 -7.99 4.11 -17.32
CA GLU A 15 -9.02 3.29 -16.70
C GLU A 15 -8.66 1.81 -16.88
N PHE A 16 -8.87 1.01 -15.84
CA PHE A 16 -8.57 -0.40 -15.86
C PHE A 16 -9.63 -1.18 -15.10
N GLU A 17 -9.81 -2.43 -15.52
CA GLU A 17 -10.59 -3.43 -14.80
C GLU A 17 -9.64 -4.53 -14.32
N ILE A 18 -9.95 -5.10 -13.15
CA ILE A 18 -9.18 -6.20 -12.59
C ILE A 18 -9.91 -7.50 -12.93
N GLU A 19 -9.28 -8.36 -13.72
CA GLU A 19 -9.87 -9.67 -14.08
C GLU A 19 -9.96 -10.62 -12.87
N GLU A 20 -8.96 -10.60 -11.99
CA GLU A 20 -8.93 -11.39 -10.77
C GLU A 20 -8.63 -10.55 -9.54
N GLU A 21 -9.50 -10.61 -8.54
CA GLU A 21 -9.26 -9.92 -7.27
C GLU A 21 -7.94 -10.37 -6.62
N PRO A 22 -7.11 -9.42 -6.13
CA PRO A 22 -5.88 -9.76 -5.44
C PRO A 22 -6.14 -10.66 -4.23
N LYS A 23 -5.39 -11.77 -4.14
CA LYS A 23 -5.55 -12.74 -3.05
C LYS A 23 -4.73 -12.33 -1.83
N TRP A 24 -5.26 -12.63 -0.64
CA TRP A 24 -4.53 -12.45 0.61
C TRP A 24 -3.43 -13.51 0.75
N ILE A 25 -2.20 -13.07 0.94
CA ILE A 25 -1.08 -13.91 1.34
C ILE A 25 -1.07 -13.99 2.86
N THR A 26 -1.16 -15.19 3.42
CA THR A 26 -1.07 -15.41 4.88
C THR A 26 0.35 -15.82 5.26
N VAL A 27 1.00 -15.02 6.10
CA VAL A 27 2.36 -15.23 6.59
C VAL A 27 2.31 -15.58 8.07
N LYS A 28 2.87 -16.73 8.44
CA LYS A 28 3.06 -17.15 9.84
C LYS A 28 4.48 -16.79 10.25
N LEU A 29 4.62 -15.95 11.27
CA LEU A 29 5.92 -15.55 11.80
C LEU A 29 6.40 -16.52 12.88
N LYS A 30 7.72 -16.56 13.10
CA LYS A 30 8.34 -17.44 14.11
C LYS A 30 7.91 -17.13 15.55
N ASP A 31 7.49 -15.90 15.81
CA ASP A 31 6.98 -15.45 17.11
C ASP A 31 5.52 -15.89 17.36
N GLY A 32 4.86 -16.54 16.38
CA GLY A 32 3.47 -16.98 16.48
C GLY A 32 2.44 -15.96 15.97
N SER A 33 2.87 -14.78 15.52
CA SER A 33 2.02 -13.80 14.86
C SER A 33 1.60 -14.29 13.47
N ILE A 34 0.43 -13.83 13.02
CA ILE A 34 -0.06 -14.09 11.66
C ILE A 34 -0.38 -12.75 11.00
N ILE A 35 0.26 -12.51 9.86
CA ILE A 35 0.05 -11.32 9.03
C ILE A 35 -0.65 -11.77 7.74
N GLN A 36 -1.57 -10.96 7.26
CA GLN A 36 -2.11 -11.07 5.91
C GLN A 36 -1.77 -9.83 5.10
N ILE A 37 -1.34 -10.06 3.87
CA ILE A 37 -0.90 -9.01 2.94
C ILE A 37 -1.67 -9.18 1.63
N LYS A 38 -2.21 -8.08 1.10
CA LYS A 38 -2.86 -8.02 -0.20
C LYS A 38 -2.33 -6.80 -0.95
N MET A 39 -1.98 -6.96 -2.22
CA MET A 39 -1.57 -5.86 -3.08
C MET A 39 -2.80 -5.29 -3.79
N GLU A 40 -2.93 -3.96 -3.83
CA GLU A 40 -4.01 -3.25 -4.47
C GLU A 40 -3.44 -2.30 -5.53
N ILE A 41 -3.92 -2.37 -6.77
CA ILE A 41 -3.55 -1.42 -7.82
C ILE A 41 -4.39 -0.16 -7.61
N VAL A 42 -3.72 0.99 -7.54
CA VAL A 42 -4.36 2.28 -7.28
C VAL A 42 -4.52 3.09 -8.56
N ALA A 43 -3.50 3.07 -9.42
CA ALA A 43 -3.50 3.79 -10.68
C ALA A 43 -2.59 3.11 -11.70
N ILE A 44 -2.98 3.23 -12.97
CA ILE A 44 -2.11 2.93 -14.12
C ILE A 44 -2.02 4.21 -14.93
N MET A 45 -0.79 4.62 -15.25
CA MET A 45 -0.51 5.81 -16.03
C MET A 45 0.28 5.44 -17.27
N ARG A 46 -0.14 5.91 -18.44
CA ARG A 46 0.62 5.77 -19.68
C ARG A 46 1.52 6.98 -19.86
N ASN A 47 2.81 6.75 -20.07
CA ASN A 47 3.80 7.81 -20.24
C ASN A 47 4.60 7.60 -21.54
N GLY A 48 3.95 7.91 -22.66
CA GLY A 48 4.55 7.81 -23.98
C GLY A 48 4.83 6.38 -24.42
N ASN A 49 5.76 6.26 -25.38
CA ASN A 49 6.17 5.00 -25.97
C ASN A 49 7.70 4.91 -25.96
N ASP A 50 8.22 3.69 -25.80
CA ASP A 50 9.64 3.40 -25.90
C ASP A 50 10.17 3.73 -27.30
N MET A 51 11.32 4.41 -27.38
CA MET A 51 11.85 4.95 -28.64
C MET A 51 12.32 3.87 -29.62
N ASN A 52 12.72 2.69 -29.13
CA ASN A 52 13.29 1.64 -29.97
C ASN A 52 12.22 0.65 -30.44
N SER A 53 11.30 0.30 -29.56
CA SER A 53 10.25 -0.70 -29.82
C SER A 53 8.90 -0.08 -30.22
N GLY A 54 8.68 1.20 -29.90
CA GLY A 54 7.39 1.86 -30.09
C GLY A 54 6.30 1.38 -29.14
N LEU A 55 6.61 0.53 -28.15
CA LEU A 55 5.63 0.02 -27.19
C LEU A 55 5.25 1.09 -26.15
N PRO A 56 3.99 1.15 -25.70
CA PRO A 56 3.58 2.09 -24.66
C PRO A 56 4.29 1.77 -23.35
N ILE A 57 4.73 2.81 -22.64
CA ILE A 57 5.32 2.70 -21.30
C ILE A 57 4.20 2.94 -20.29
N TYR A 58 3.94 1.94 -19.46
CA TYR A 58 3.00 2.06 -18.35
C TYR A 58 3.73 2.14 -17.02
N MET A 59 3.30 3.08 -16.19
CA MET A 59 3.66 3.17 -14.78
C MET A 59 2.50 2.66 -13.94
N VAL A 60 2.77 1.67 -13.11
CA VAL A 60 1.77 1.07 -12.21
C VAL A 60 2.03 1.56 -10.80
N GLN A 61 1.03 2.18 -10.20
CA GLN A 61 1.03 2.51 -8.77
C GLN A 61 0.21 1.46 -8.03
N ALA A 62 0.87 0.73 -7.14
CA ALA A 62 0.24 -0.26 -6.29
C ALA A 62 0.62 -0.04 -4.82
N THR A 63 -0.27 -0.43 -3.92
CA THR A 63 -0.08 -0.34 -2.46
C THR A 63 -0.35 -1.68 -1.80
N ASN A 64 0.31 -1.94 -0.68
CA ASN A 64 0.05 -3.14 0.11
C ASN A 64 -0.92 -2.82 1.24
N ILE A 65 -2.02 -3.57 1.32
CA ILE A 65 -2.89 -3.63 2.48
C ILE A 65 -2.36 -4.73 3.40
N ILE A 66 -1.98 -4.35 4.61
CA ILE A 66 -1.40 -5.26 5.60
C ILE A 66 -2.31 -5.31 6.83
N ARG A 67 -2.65 -6.51 7.28
CA ARG A 67 -3.39 -6.72 8.52
C ARG A 67 -2.75 -7.80 9.39
N LEU A 68 -2.80 -7.58 10.69
CA LEU A 68 -2.34 -8.52 11.70
C LEU A 68 -3.57 -9.30 12.19
N THR A 69 -3.63 -10.61 11.91
CA THR A 69 -4.79 -11.45 12.24
C THR A 69 -4.64 -12.20 13.54
N LYS A 70 -3.40 -12.44 13.98
CA LYS A 70 -3.09 -13.04 15.28
C LYS A 70 -1.84 -12.40 15.85
N VAL A 71 -1.91 -12.05 17.13
CA VAL A 71 -0.77 -11.59 17.93
C VAL A 71 -0.72 -12.40 19.22
N PRO A 72 0.42 -13.03 19.55
CA PRO A 72 0.65 -13.60 20.86
C PRO A 72 0.48 -12.56 21.99
N LYS A 73 -0.08 -12.97 23.13
CA LYS A 73 -0.43 -12.06 24.24
C LYS A 73 0.80 -11.41 24.87
N GLU A 74 1.90 -12.14 24.88
CA GLU A 74 3.22 -11.72 25.36
C GLU A 74 3.81 -10.56 24.55
N LEU A 75 3.41 -10.39 23.28
CA LEU A 75 3.83 -9.26 22.44
C LEU A 75 2.91 -8.04 22.59
N MET A 76 1.74 -8.21 23.21
CA MET A 76 0.82 -7.10 23.45
C MET A 76 1.26 -6.32 24.68
N SER A 77 1.65 -5.06 24.48
CA SER A 77 1.87 -4.13 25.58
C SER A 77 0.57 -3.95 26.36
N LYS A 78 0.64 -4.13 27.69
CA LYS A 78 -0.45 -3.73 28.59
C LYS A 78 -0.51 -2.20 28.53
N LYS A 79 -1.37 -1.64 27.69
CA LYS A 79 -1.70 -0.22 27.77
C LYS A 79 -2.05 0.08 29.23
N LYS A 80 -1.27 0.95 29.88
CA LYS A 80 -1.78 1.69 31.03
C LYS A 80 -2.93 2.52 30.48
N ILE A 81 -4.15 2.15 30.84
CA ILE A 81 -5.29 3.06 30.74
C ILE A 81 -5.04 4.07 31.87
N GLU A 82 -4.17 5.05 31.62
CA GLU A 82 -4.11 6.24 32.46
C GLU A 82 -5.35 7.07 32.13
N ASP A 83 -6.14 7.29 33.17
CA ASP A 83 -7.44 7.94 33.19
C ASP A 83 -7.49 9.23 32.36
N GLN A 84 -8.01 9.16 31.12
CA GLN A 84 -8.64 10.32 30.48
C GLN A 84 -10.06 10.54 31.06
N LYS A 85 -10.18 10.55 32.39
CA LYS A 85 -11.38 11.01 33.13
C LYS A 85 -11.25 12.46 33.59
N GLY A 86 -10.58 13.30 32.81
CA GLY A 86 -10.36 14.70 33.18
C GLY A 86 -10.17 15.60 31.98
N GLN A 87 -11.22 15.80 31.19
CA GLN A 87 -11.53 17.09 30.53
C GLN A 87 -12.84 17.00 29.71
N THR A 88 -13.95 16.69 30.38
CA THR A 88 -15.20 17.40 30.11
C THR A 88 -15.10 18.76 30.81
N MET A 89 -14.66 19.79 30.10
CA MET A 89 -14.81 21.17 30.55
C MET A 89 -15.46 21.96 29.42
N TYR A 90 -16.69 22.37 29.68
CA TYR A 90 -17.45 23.38 28.95
C TYR A 90 -16.61 24.64 28.68
N ARG A 91 -16.73 25.18 27.47
CA ARG A 91 -17.01 26.60 27.22
C ARG A 91 -17.48 26.83 25.80
#